data_AF-A0A9X0MGT1-F1
#
_entry.id   AF-A0A9X0MGT1-F1
#
_cell.length_a   1.000
_cell.length_b   1.000
_cell.length_c   1.000
_cell.angle_alpha   90.00
_cell.angle_beta   90.00
_cell.angle_gamma   90.00
#
_symmetry.space_group_name_H-M   'P 1'
#
loop_
_entity.id
_entity.type
_entity.pdbx_description
1 polymer ?
#
loop_
_entity_poly.entity_id
_entity_poly.type
_entity_poly.pdbx_seq_one_letter_code
_entity_poly.pdbx_strand_id
1 'polypeptide(L)'
;MEEGQDQSDVKVSNRKGKKNHTVPFQCMVSIPIGFQIQKPNTPKLVYDVSHLSMAKEMCKRTIDVEDCGQVEIDLHVLKIKGVLPFIVNVSIEPLNIEHVYTTSGRDTSIFLSCQETVYVDHILKYSVDHVPYYVIDGHHIQVRDVSIKLMEENPQTAQISGVFYFDYA
;
A
#
# COMPACT_ATOMS: atom_id res chain seq x y z
N MET A 1 -60.39 12.59 9.39
CA MET A 1 -60.04 12.26 10.79
C MET A 1 -59.74 10.78 10.79
N GLU A 2 -58.55 10.27 11.05
CA GLU A 2 -57.21 10.73 11.45
C GLU A 2 -56.32 9.56 10.94
N GLU A 3 -55.28 9.81 10.14
CA GLU A 3 -53.88 10.01 10.57
C GLU A 3 -53.28 8.90 11.47
N GLY A 4 -52.10 8.42 11.07
CA GLY A 4 -51.26 7.50 11.84
C GLY A 4 -50.22 6.79 10.96
N GLN A 5 -49.39 7.56 10.25
CA GLN A 5 -47.93 7.59 10.41
C GLN A 5 -47.21 6.27 10.08
N ASP A 6 -46.85 6.16 8.79
CA ASP A 6 -45.78 5.28 8.33
C ASP A 6 -44.46 6.07 8.42
N GLN A 7 -43.63 5.74 9.41
CA GLN A 7 -42.25 6.22 9.53
C GLN A 7 -41.36 4.98 9.58
N SER A 8 -41.00 4.46 8.42
CA SER A 8 -39.82 3.63 8.28
C SER A 8 -38.69 4.50 7.76
N ASP A 9 -37.84 4.93 8.69
CA ASP A 9 -36.53 5.54 8.42
C ASP A 9 -35.73 4.61 7.51
N VAL A 10 -35.75 4.88 6.19
CA VAL A 10 -34.80 4.27 5.26
C VAL A 10 -33.44 4.87 5.56
N LYS A 11 -32.69 4.18 6.44
CA LYS A 11 -31.25 4.35 6.57
C LYS A 11 -30.61 4.06 5.23
N VAL A 12 -30.44 5.10 4.42
CA VAL A 12 -29.42 5.12 3.37
C VAL A 12 -28.11 4.81 4.08
N SER A 13 -27.67 3.57 3.94
CA SER A 13 -26.36 3.12 4.37
C SER A 13 -25.35 3.80 3.45
N ASN A 14 -25.09 5.07 3.74
CA ASN A 14 -23.93 5.81 3.31
C ASN A 14 -22.73 5.10 3.95
N ARG A 15 -22.36 3.94 3.42
CA ARG A 15 -20.99 3.47 3.51
C ARG A 15 -20.16 4.43 2.65
N LYS A 16 -19.89 5.62 3.21
CA LYS A 16 -18.59 6.28 3.05
C LYS A 16 -17.55 5.34 3.66
N GLY A 17 -17.40 4.15 3.09
CA GLY A 17 -16.23 3.34 3.32
C GLY A 17 -15.10 4.17 2.77
N LYS A 18 -14.22 4.67 3.65
CA LYS A 18 -12.90 5.15 3.24
C LYS A 18 -12.38 4.12 2.25
N LYS A 19 -12.31 4.46 0.96
CA LYS A 19 -11.69 3.59 -0.02
C LYS A 19 -10.22 3.61 0.35
N ASN A 20 -9.77 2.58 1.03
CA ASN A 20 -8.37 2.42 1.37
C ASN A 20 -7.67 2.03 0.07
N HIS A 21 -7.19 3.03 -0.66
CA HIS A 21 -6.42 2.83 -1.87
C HIS A 21 -5.01 2.38 -1.49
N THR A 22 -4.90 1.17 -0.97
CA THR A 22 -3.67 0.60 -0.45
C THR A 22 -3.28 -0.65 -1.21
N VAL A 23 -2.02 -0.76 -1.57
CA VAL A 23 -1.41 -2.00 -2.08
C VAL A 23 -0.31 -2.43 -1.12
N PRO A 24 -0.42 -3.63 -0.50
CA PRO A 24 0.58 -4.11 0.45
C PRO A 24 1.86 -4.52 -0.28
N PHE A 25 2.97 -4.39 0.43
CA PHE A 25 4.25 -4.97 0.02
C PHE A 25 4.88 -5.73 1.19
N GLN A 26 5.73 -6.68 0.86
CA GLN A 26 6.59 -7.36 1.82
C GLN A 26 7.88 -7.78 1.13
N CYS A 27 8.96 -7.87 1.91
CA CYS A 27 10.21 -8.45 1.46
C CYS A 27 10.92 -9.13 2.63
N MET A 28 11.81 -10.07 2.31
CA MET A 28 12.55 -10.86 3.29
C MET A 28 14.04 -10.51 3.22
N VAL A 29 14.67 -10.35 4.37
CA VAL A 29 16.13 -10.18 4.48
C VAL A 29 16.73 -11.24 5.39
N SER A 30 17.86 -11.78 4.97
CA SER A 30 18.70 -12.65 5.78
C SER A 30 19.72 -11.81 6.55
N ILE A 31 19.68 -11.91 7.87
CA ILE A 31 20.59 -11.28 8.80
C ILE A 31 21.85 -12.15 8.92
N PRO A 32 23.05 -11.60 8.67
CA PRO A 32 24.30 -12.33 8.84
C PRO A 32 24.49 -12.85 10.26
N ILE A 33 25.15 -14.01 10.38
CA ILE A 33 25.57 -14.55 11.68
C ILE A 33 26.42 -13.50 12.41
N GLY A 34 26.13 -13.30 13.70
CA GLY A 34 26.83 -12.31 14.52
C GLY A 34 26.25 -10.90 14.46
N PHE A 35 25.16 -10.68 13.73
CA PHE A 35 24.47 -9.39 13.63
C PHE A 35 23.02 -9.48 14.11
N GLN A 36 22.44 -8.32 14.42
CA GLN A 36 21.03 -8.12 14.74
C GLN A 36 20.48 -6.86 14.08
N ILE A 37 19.16 -6.76 13.94
CA ILE A 37 18.49 -5.52 13.52
C ILE A 37 18.71 -4.46 14.61
N GLN A 38 19.30 -3.33 14.23
CA GLN A 38 19.52 -2.20 15.12
C GLN A 38 18.19 -1.61 15.59
N LYS A 39 18.07 -1.24 16.88
CA LYS A 39 16.86 -0.64 17.46
C LYS A 39 17.15 0.76 18.05
N PRO A 40 16.35 1.80 17.76
CA PRO A 40 15.25 1.82 16.79
C PRO A 40 15.77 1.72 15.35
N ASN A 41 14.96 1.13 14.46
CA ASN A 41 15.25 1.06 13.04
C ASN A 41 14.21 1.88 12.27
N THR A 42 14.66 2.71 11.33
CA THR A 42 13.77 3.36 10.37
C THR A 42 14.20 2.93 8.98
N PRO A 43 13.55 1.93 8.39
CA PRO A 43 13.90 1.46 7.06
C PRO A 43 13.85 2.61 6.05
N LYS A 44 14.88 2.69 5.20
CA LYS A 44 14.86 3.59 4.05
C LYS A 44 14.28 2.85 2.87
N LEU A 45 13.12 3.29 2.37
CA LEU A 45 12.48 2.72 1.19
C LEU A 45 12.58 3.71 0.01
N VAL A 46 13.03 3.20 -1.14
CA VAL A 46 13.05 3.91 -2.42
C VAL A 46 12.22 3.10 -3.41
N TYR A 47 11.38 3.75 -4.20
CA TYR A 47 10.51 3.10 -5.18
C TYR A 47 10.48 3.91 -6.47
N ASP A 48 10.28 3.21 -7.59
CA ASP A 48 10.21 3.82 -8.91
C ASP A 48 8.80 3.68 -9.51
N VAL A 49 8.20 4.82 -9.82
CA VAL A 49 6.83 4.92 -10.34
C VAL A 49 6.77 4.95 -11.88
N SER A 50 7.92 4.92 -12.56
CA SER A 50 8.02 5.08 -14.02
C SER A 50 7.30 3.97 -14.81
N HIS A 51 7.04 2.84 -14.17
CA HIS A 51 6.35 1.68 -14.74
C HIS A 51 4.87 1.58 -14.35
N LEU A 52 4.33 2.63 -13.74
CA LEU A 52 2.91 2.77 -13.47
C LEU A 52 2.22 3.62 -14.54
N SER A 53 0.96 3.31 -14.80
CA SER A 53 0.13 4.01 -15.77
C SER A 53 -1.30 4.16 -15.27
N MET A 54 -1.96 5.23 -15.71
CA MET A 54 -3.39 5.41 -15.49
C MET A 54 -4.18 4.76 -16.62
N ALA A 55 -5.15 3.93 -16.28
CA ALA A 55 -6.05 3.31 -17.24
C ALA A 55 -7.49 3.79 -17.00
N LYS A 56 -8.16 4.19 -18.08
CA LYS A 56 -9.59 4.50 -18.08
C LYS A 56 -10.31 3.36 -18.79
N GLU A 57 -11.14 2.66 -18.03
CA GLU A 57 -11.93 1.51 -18.51
C GLU A 57 -13.43 1.86 -18.38
N MET A 58 -14.28 1.14 -19.11
CA MET A 58 -15.74 1.18 -18.91
C MET A 58 -16.20 -0.19 -18.44
N CYS A 59 -17.11 -0.23 -17.47
CA CYS A 59 -17.74 -1.46 -17.02
C CYS A 59 -19.23 -1.26 -16.78
N LYS A 60 -19.99 -2.35 -16.89
CA LYS A 60 -21.42 -2.36 -16.58
C LYS A 60 -21.64 -2.79 -15.14
N ARG A 61 -22.56 -2.11 -14.46
CA ARG A 61 -22.97 -2.44 -13.09
C ARG A 61 -24.48 -2.44 -13.02
N THR A 62 -25.04 -3.50 -12.46
CA THR A 62 -26.45 -3.53 -12.08
C THR A 62 -26.62 -2.83 -10.74
N ILE A 63 -27.52 -1.86 -10.69
CA ILE A 63 -27.97 -1.20 -9.47
C ILE A 63 -29.46 -1.40 -9.32
N ASP A 64 -29.94 -1.40 -8.08
CA ASP A 64 -31.37 -1.42 -7.79
C ASP A 64 -31.83 0.02 -7.58
N VAL A 65 -32.82 0.44 -8.37
CA VAL A 65 -33.35 1.80 -8.36
C VAL A 65 -34.80 1.73 -7.95
N GLU A 66 -35.15 2.53 -6.93
CA GLU A 66 -36.52 2.65 -6.44
C GLU A 66 -37.48 2.95 -7.62
N ASP A 67 -38.62 2.24 -7.64
CA ASP A 67 -39.64 2.25 -8.71
C ASP A 67 -39.21 1.80 -10.12
N CYS A 68 -37.93 1.54 -10.35
CA CYS A 68 -37.40 1.09 -11.65
C CYS A 68 -36.88 -0.37 -11.62
N GLY A 69 -36.67 -0.93 -10.42
CA GLY A 69 -36.06 -2.24 -10.25
C GLY A 69 -34.58 -2.27 -10.63
N GLN A 70 -34.08 -3.42 -11.09
CA GLN A 70 -32.69 -3.57 -11.49
C GLN A 70 -32.40 -2.91 -12.83
N VAL A 71 -31.50 -1.92 -12.82
CA VAL A 71 -31.06 -1.19 -13.99
C VAL A 71 -29.56 -1.41 -14.20
N GLU A 72 -29.16 -1.64 -15.45
CA GLU A 72 -27.76 -1.70 -15.85
C GLU A 72 -27.26 -0.29 -16.19
N ILE A 73 -26.17 0.13 -15.55
CA ILE A 73 -25.50 1.41 -15.82
C ILE A 73 -24.08 1.17 -16.33
N ASP A 74 -23.65 2.03 -17.26
CA ASP A 74 -22.25 2.12 -17.65
C ASP A 74 -21.49 2.99 -16.65
N LEU A 75 -20.33 2.50 -16.21
CA LEU A 75 -19.43 3.18 -15.28
C LEU A 75 -18.05 3.32 -15.90
N HIS A 76 -17.53 4.54 -15.86
CA HIS A 76 -16.13 4.84 -16.08
C HIS A 76 -15.32 4.46 -14.85
N VAL A 77 -14.30 3.63 -15.05
CA VAL A 77 -13.39 3.15 -14.01
C VAL A 77 -12.01 3.75 -14.27
N LEU A 78 -11.48 4.47 -13.28
CA LEU A 78 -10.10 4.92 -13.29
C LEU A 78 -9.25 3.98 -12.44
N LYS A 79 -8.22 3.41 -13.05
CA LYS A 79 -7.27 2.49 -12.42
C LYS A 79 -5.86 3.03 -12.52
N ILE A 80 -5.04 2.65 -11.55
CA ILE A 80 -3.58 2.65 -11.68
C ILE A 80 -3.13 1.20 -11.93
N LYS A 81 -2.31 1.00 -12.96
CA LYS A 81 -1.86 -0.33 -13.40
C LYS A 81 -0.38 -0.31 -13.72
N GLY A 82 0.31 -1.43 -13.49
CA GLY A 82 1.71 -1.62 -13.84
C GLY A 82 2.50 -2.33 -12.76
N VAL A 83 3.79 -2.04 -12.69
CA VAL A 83 4.68 -2.56 -11.66
C VAL A 83 5.34 -1.43 -10.90
N LEU A 84 5.59 -1.66 -9.62
CA LEU A 84 6.22 -0.73 -8.69
C LEU A 84 7.42 -1.42 -8.04
N PRO A 85 8.60 -1.35 -8.68
CA PRO A 85 9.84 -1.83 -8.07
C PRO A 85 10.24 -0.95 -6.89
N PHE A 86 10.76 -1.57 -5.84
CA PHE A 86 11.22 -0.88 -4.65
C PHE A 86 12.45 -1.55 -4.03
N ILE A 87 13.24 -0.75 -3.32
CA ILE A 87 14.39 -1.18 -2.53
C ILE A 87 14.18 -0.71 -1.10
N VAL A 88 14.37 -1.60 -0.13
CA VAL A 88 14.38 -1.26 1.30
C VAL A 88 15.74 -1.55 1.90
N ASN A 89 16.26 -0.58 2.65
CA ASN A 89 17.45 -0.73 3.46
C ASN A 89 17.08 -0.76 4.94
N VAL A 90 17.64 -1.73 5.67
CA VAL A 90 17.54 -1.83 7.13
C VAL A 90 18.92 -1.85 7.74
N SER A 91 19.10 -1.11 8.84
CA SER A 91 20.36 -1.11 9.58
C SER A 91 20.49 -2.36 10.45
N ILE A 92 21.67 -2.99 10.43
CA ILE A 92 22.04 -4.07 11.32
C ILE A 92 23.33 -3.69 12.06
N GLU A 93 23.50 -4.24 13.25
CA GLU A 93 24.67 -4.03 14.09
C GLU A 93 25.21 -5.36 14.62
N PRO A 94 26.51 -5.45 14.94
CA PRO A 94 27.07 -6.65 15.53
C PRO A 94 26.47 -6.95 16.91
N LEU A 95 26.32 -8.23 17.24
CA LEU A 95 25.91 -8.70 18.58
C LEU A 95 26.98 -8.42 19.65
N ASN A 96 28.27 -8.44 19.28
CA ASN A 96 29.39 -8.08 20.13
C ASN A 96 30.38 -7.24 19.31
N ILE A 97 30.87 -6.14 19.89
CA ILE A 97 31.78 -5.18 19.23
C ILE A 97 33.27 -5.45 19.50
N GLU A 98 33.62 -6.22 20.54
CA GLU A 98 35.00 -6.35 21.05
C GLU A 98 36.02 -6.83 20.00
N HIS A 99 35.57 -7.61 19.01
CA HIS A 99 36.40 -8.17 17.96
C HIS A 99 35.93 -7.79 16.56
N VAL A 100 35.14 -6.71 16.45
CA VAL A 100 34.62 -6.22 15.17
C VAL A 100 35.39 -4.98 14.76
N TYR A 101 35.94 -5.03 13.55
CA TYR A 101 36.72 -3.95 12.97
C TYR A 101 36.05 -3.48 11.69
N THR A 102 36.06 -2.17 11.45
CA THR A 102 35.52 -1.55 10.23
C THR A 102 36.65 -0.96 9.39
N THR A 103 36.47 -0.94 8.07
CA THR A 103 37.38 -0.28 7.14
C THR A 103 37.10 1.23 7.02
N SER A 104 36.01 1.72 7.62
CA SER A 104 35.61 3.12 7.56
C SER A 104 35.00 3.60 8.89
N GLY A 105 35.60 4.61 9.50
CA GLY A 105 35.06 5.23 10.71
C GLY A 105 35.12 4.32 11.94
N ARG A 106 34.27 4.59 12.93
CA ARG A 106 34.11 3.76 14.16
C ARG A 106 32.77 3.04 14.20
N ASP A 107 31.84 3.42 13.34
CA ASP A 107 30.54 2.79 13.25
C ASP A 107 30.69 1.41 12.59
N THR A 108 30.20 0.38 13.27
CA THR A 108 30.22 -1.01 12.81
C THR A 108 28.87 -1.46 12.28
N SER A 109 27.85 -0.60 12.32
CA SER A 109 26.57 -0.86 11.68
C SER A 109 26.71 -0.88 10.16
N ILE A 110 25.95 -1.77 9.51
CA ILE A 110 25.87 -1.88 8.06
C ILE A 110 24.41 -1.97 7.63
N PHE A 111 24.13 -1.75 6.35
CA PHE A 111 22.77 -1.86 5.82
C PHE A 111 22.59 -3.16 5.04
N LEU A 112 21.51 -3.88 5.33
CA LEU A 112 20.98 -4.91 4.44
C LEU A 112 19.99 -4.27 3.47
N SER A 113 20.08 -4.64 2.20
CA SER A 113 19.16 -4.17 1.16
C SER A 113 18.34 -5.35 0.65
N CYS A 114 17.06 -5.11 0.39
CA CYS A 114 16.21 -6.03 -0.35
C CYS A 114 15.53 -5.27 -1.49
N GLN A 115 15.48 -5.88 -2.68
CA GLN A 115 14.82 -5.35 -3.85
C GLN A 115 13.68 -6.27 -4.23
N GLU A 116 12.48 -5.70 -4.38
CA GLU A 116 11.28 -6.43 -4.75
C GLU A 116 10.42 -5.61 -5.71
N THR A 117 9.38 -6.24 -6.26
CA THR A 117 8.44 -5.57 -7.16
C THR A 117 7.01 -5.88 -6.79
N VAL A 118 6.19 -4.83 -6.67
CA VAL A 118 4.74 -4.94 -6.48
C VAL A 118 4.03 -4.84 -7.82
N TYR A 119 3.09 -5.75 -8.08
CA TYR A 119 2.18 -5.65 -9.22
C TYR A 119 0.94 -4.86 -8.82
N VAL A 120 0.61 -3.84 -9.61
CA VAL A 120 -0.48 -2.91 -9.33
C VAL A 120 -1.55 -3.10 -10.40
N ASP A 121 -2.77 -3.44 -9.98
CA ASP A 121 -4.01 -3.26 -10.74
C ASP A 121 -5.07 -2.81 -9.73
N HIS A 122 -5.16 -1.49 -9.53
CA HIS A 122 -5.92 -0.92 -8.43
C HIS A 122 -6.90 0.16 -8.91
N ILE A 123 -8.15 0.06 -8.46
CA ILE A 123 -9.22 1.01 -8.83
C ILE A 123 -9.16 2.22 -7.92
N LEU A 124 -9.04 3.41 -8.52
CA LEU A 124 -9.04 4.70 -7.82
C LEU A 124 -10.45 5.28 -7.77
N LYS A 125 -11.16 5.32 -8.90
CA LYS A 125 -12.45 6.02 -8.99
C LYS A 125 -13.45 5.31 -9.90
N TYR A 126 -14.73 5.50 -9.58
CA TYR A 126 -15.86 5.18 -10.44
C TYR A 126 -16.61 6.48 -10.75
N SER A 127 -17.17 6.58 -11.95
CA SER A 127 -18.02 7.71 -12.36
C SER A 127 -19.05 7.24 -13.39
N VAL A 128 -20.22 7.89 -13.42
CA VAL A 128 -21.27 7.64 -14.43
C VAL A 128 -21.11 8.49 -15.69
N ASP A 129 -20.15 9.42 -15.70
CA ASP A 129 -19.96 10.37 -16.81
C ASP A 129 -18.49 10.46 -17.21
N HIS A 130 -17.65 11.11 -16.41
CA HIS A 130 -16.22 11.24 -16.71
C HIS A 130 -15.35 10.96 -15.49
N VAL A 131 -14.11 10.53 -15.75
CA VAL A 131 -13.06 10.39 -14.73
C VAL A 131 -11.95 11.41 -14.96
N PRO A 132 -11.40 12.01 -13.88
CA PRO A 132 -10.38 13.05 -13.97
C PRO A 132 -9.09 12.54 -14.63
N TYR A 133 -8.21 13.47 -14.99
CA TYR A 133 -6.85 13.17 -15.36
C TYR A 133 -5.96 13.36 -14.14
N TYR A 134 -5.19 12.32 -13.77
CA TYR A 134 -4.22 12.38 -12.68
C TYR A 134 -2.82 12.12 -13.23
N VAL A 135 -1.84 12.77 -12.61
CA VAL A 135 -0.42 12.49 -12.80
C VAL A 135 0.04 11.49 -11.74
N ILE A 136 0.99 10.62 -12.09
CA ILE A 136 1.60 9.69 -11.15
C ILE A 136 2.90 10.32 -10.63
N ASP A 137 2.97 10.58 -9.34
CA ASP A 137 4.15 11.14 -8.68
C ASP A 137 4.27 10.68 -7.21
N GLY A 138 5.35 11.09 -6.55
CA GLY A 138 5.60 10.75 -5.14
C GLY A 138 4.78 11.55 -4.11
N HIS A 139 3.96 12.53 -4.53
CA HIS A 139 3.05 13.22 -3.62
C HIS A 139 1.77 12.41 -3.41
N HIS A 140 1.27 11.79 -4.49
CA HIS A 140 0.06 10.97 -4.48
C HIS A 140 0.33 9.51 -4.12
N ILE A 141 1.59 9.06 -4.10
CA ILE A 141 1.95 7.70 -3.66
C ILE A 141 2.76 7.81 -2.38
N GLN A 142 2.23 7.30 -1.28
CA GLN A 142 2.87 7.38 0.03
C GLN A 142 3.13 5.99 0.58
N VAL A 143 4.29 5.80 1.20
CA VAL A 143 4.59 4.58 1.96
C VAL A 143 4.11 4.78 3.39
N ARG A 144 3.32 3.83 3.90
CA ARG A 144 2.78 3.86 5.27
C ARG A 144 2.94 2.51 5.95
N ASP A 145 2.82 2.52 7.27
CA ASP A 145 2.75 1.34 8.12
C ASP A 145 3.94 0.37 7.95
N VAL A 146 5.13 0.92 7.72
CA VAL A 146 6.34 0.11 7.55
C VAL A 146 6.73 -0.53 8.87
N SER A 147 6.91 -1.85 8.86
CA SER A 147 7.29 -2.64 10.03
C SER A 147 8.36 -3.67 9.69
N ILE A 148 9.15 -4.03 10.70
CA ILE A 148 10.14 -5.11 10.63
C ILE A 148 9.74 -6.17 11.66
N LYS A 149 9.53 -7.41 11.22
CA LYS A 149 9.21 -8.55 12.08
C LYS A 149 10.29 -9.62 11.92
N LEU A 150 10.90 -10.05 13.02
CA LEU A 150 11.76 -11.24 13.02
C LEU A 150 10.89 -12.50 12.87
N MET A 151 11.35 -13.45 12.06
CA MET A 151 10.67 -14.73 11.88
C MET A 151 10.93 -15.62 13.09
N GLU A 152 9.87 -16.18 13.68
CA GLU A 152 9.96 -17.05 14.87
C GLU A 152 10.75 -18.34 14.59
N GLU A 153 10.54 -18.91 13.40
CA GLU A 153 11.20 -20.16 12.97
C GLU A 153 12.68 -19.95 12.62
N ASN A 154 13.07 -18.73 12.24
CA ASN A 154 14.45 -18.41 11.89
C ASN A 154 14.78 -16.97 12.33
N PRO A 155 15.45 -16.79 13.49
CA PRO A 155 15.77 -15.47 14.01
C PRO A 155 16.82 -14.71 13.17
N GLN A 156 17.44 -15.37 12.19
CA GLN A 156 18.31 -14.74 11.19
C GLN A 156 17.53 -14.26 9.97
N THR A 157 16.21 -14.27 10.00
CA THR A 157 15.37 -13.78 8.92
C THR A 157 14.42 -12.72 9.46
N ALA A 158 14.37 -11.57 8.79
CA ALA A 158 13.38 -10.55 9.05
C ALA A 158 12.48 -10.36 7.84
N GLN A 159 11.18 -10.20 8.11
CA GLN A 159 10.21 -9.69 7.15
C GLN A 159 10.10 -8.18 7.34
N ILE A 160 10.17 -7.44 6.23
CA ILE A 160 9.83 -6.03 6.18
C ILE A 160 8.54 -5.91 5.39
N SER A 161 7.54 -5.20 5.92
CA SER A 161 6.24 -5.06 5.28
C SER A 161 5.67 -3.66 5.46
N GLY A 162 4.71 -3.29 4.63
CA GLY A 162 4.01 -2.01 4.70
C GLY A 162 2.99 -1.88 3.58
N VAL A 163 2.53 -0.65 3.33
CA VAL A 163 1.57 -0.36 2.27
C VAL A 163 1.98 0.84 1.43
N PHE A 164 1.77 0.75 0.12
CA PHE A 164 1.69 1.90 -0.77
C PHE A 164 0.25 2.43 -0.75
N TYR A 165 0.09 3.68 -0.35
CA TYR A 165 -1.18 4.41 -0.29
C TYR A 165 -1.28 5.37 -1.48
N PHE A 166 -2.33 5.24 -2.29
CA PHE A 166 -2.62 6.08 -3.45
C PHE A 166 -3.64 7.16 -3.08
N ASP A 167 -3.17 8.37 -2.88
CA ASP A 167 -3.98 9.53 -2.50
C ASP A 167 -4.46 10.30 -3.73
N TYR A 168 -5.57 9.87 -4.32
CA TYR A 168 -6.20 10.52 -5.49
C TYR A 168 -7.65 10.88 -5.20
N ALA A 169 -7.86 11.77 -4.22
CA ALA A 169 -9.18 12.30 -3.86
C ALA A 169 -9.90 13.00 -5.04
#